data_AF-A0A1Q3FQ60-F1
#
_entry.id   AF-A0A1Q3FQ60-F1
#
_cell.length_a   1.000
_cell.length_b   1.000
_cell.length_c   1.000
_cell.angle_alpha   90.00
_cell.angle_beta   90.00
_cell.angle_gamma   90.00
#
_symmetry.space_group_name_H-M   'P 1'
#
loop_
_entity.id
_entity.type
_entity.pdbx_description
1 polymer ?
#
loop_
_entity_poly.entity_id
_entity_poly.type
_entity_poly.pdbx_seq_one_letter_code
_entity_poly.pdbx_strand_id
1 'polypeptide(L)'
;MSTSSRRRPTRMSSIQVLALLVLLPLLVTGLAMTNSVFKAFSKDQTVTSSTLSWEKFNGDETQLQYAVRTYNLVDHPRSKEMTDTERLQHASYVCRIQIEGIYCAGQTHMEDTSTICRASLQSDIRRHRAFEVLVNRGGGGKLLWKPWNKYLSDKFPGAVSSSIGKVDDYYVARYKLDHHGHHHPYIVGNYDPLEKLGGRIFAPLPEAPNAYEHEHGEILVEIEPVQYELRNIKLNKVKTIIKKNITNLGSTVLSNEEDGTNQAETVITYDYVKVTYFGRQQGVGNGVPTKVVDPRTQQTVDMYWGVELTERKFETKAINTILQPGTAINVTLLGNYTEMEAPYHANLKAYYDDNSDPSSRRLSGYMLSKDMEDVKIEFSPIYWIENGTLVPTTTTTTTTTTSTTEATTTTNEPVPISNTPIDDSANALPADSADDMSNEIDRSLASGSREEVASSRSIDKPESSISLSSVGGSAKGSHGGAPNLRWSPIGVIATAMFGAVLVAQRI
;
A
#
# COMPACT_ATOMS: atom_id res chain seq x y z
N MET A 1 58.29 44.52 1.59
CA MET A 1 57.22 45.09 0.75
C MET A 1 56.10 44.06 0.66
N SER A 2 55.00 44.26 1.38
CA SER A 2 53.82 43.38 1.38
C SER A 2 52.59 44.27 1.31
N THR A 3 51.84 44.18 0.20
CA THR A 3 50.63 44.97 -0.05
C THR A 3 49.40 44.13 0.32
N SER A 4 48.76 44.49 1.43
CA SER A 4 47.48 43.94 1.89
C SER A 4 46.32 44.57 1.12
N SER A 5 45.59 43.76 0.34
CA SER A 5 44.36 44.14 -0.37
C SER A 5 43.14 43.80 0.49
N ARG A 6 42.53 44.83 1.12
CA ARG A 6 41.21 44.72 1.77
C ARG A 6 40.10 44.67 0.73
N ARG A 7 39.45 43.52 0.56
CA ARG A 7 38.16 43.41 -0.16
C ARG A 7 37.02 43.88 0.74
N ARG A 8 36.20 44.83 0.26
CA ARG A 8 34.96 45.26 0.92
C ARG A 8 33.84 44.25 0.65
N PRO A 9 33.00 43.92 1.64
CA PRO A 9 31.83 43.07 1.42
C PRO A 9 30.77 43.85 0.64
N THR A 10 30.37 43.32 -0.51
CA THR A 10 29.23 43.79 -1.30
C THR A 10 27.94 43.48 -0.53
N ARG A 11 27.24 44.53 -0.10
CA ARG A 11 25.89 44.43 0.45
C ARG A 11 24.95 43.92 -0.65
N MET A 12 24.63 42.63 -0.64
CA MET A 12 23.50 42.11 -1.40
C MET A 12 22.23 42.77 -0.88
N SER A 13 21.50 43.44 -1.79
CA SER A 13 20.25 44.12 -1.50
C SER A 13 19.21 43.11 -0.99
N SER A 14 18.67 43.35 0.20
CA SER A 14 17.64 42.54 0.86
C SER A 14 16.40 42.30 0.00
N ILE A 15 16.18 43.12 -1.03
CA ILE A 15 15.10 42.99 -2.01
C ILE A 15 15.31 41.77 -2.92
N GLN A 16 16.55 41.42 -3.29
CA GLN A 16 16.82 40.25 -4.14
C GLN A 16 16.61 38.93 -3.40
N VAL A 17 16.87 38.90 -2.09
CA VAL A 17 16.63 37.70 -1.26
C VAL A 17 15.13 37.45 -1.09
N LEU A 18 14.33 38.52 -0.92
CA LEU A 18 12.88 38.39 -0.78
C LEU A 18 12.21 37.92 -2.09
N ALA A 19 12.66 38.42 -3.25
CA ALA A 19 12.15 37.99 -4.55
C ALA A 19 12.45 36.51 -4.84
N LEU A 20 13.64 36.02 -4.45
CA LEU A 20 14.03 34.61 -4.62
C LEU A 20 13.21 33.68 -3.70
N LEU A 21 12.87 34.13 -2.48
CA LEU A 21 12.08 33.38 -1.51
C LEU A 21 10.59 33.26 -1.89
N VAL A 22 10.06 34.22 -2.65
CA VAL A 22 8.66 34.18 -3.14
C VAL A 22 8.54 33.36 -4.44
N LEU A 23 9.59 33.31 -5.27
CA LEU A 23 9.60 32.50 -6.50
C LEU A 23 9.80 31.00 -6.26
N LEU A 24 10.52 30.61 -5.20
CA LEU A 24 10.78 29.20 -4.88
C LEU A 24 9.51 28.35 -4.63
N PRO A 25 8.50 28.79 -3.85
CA PRO A 25 7.28 28.00 -3.64
C PRO A 25 6.38 27.91 -4.88
N LEU A 26 6.50 28.83 -5.84
CA LEU A 26 5.75 28.78 -7.11
C LEU A 26 6.30 27.75 -8.10
N LEU A 27 7.58 27.36 -8.00
CA LEU A 27 8.14 26.30 -8.84
C LEU A 27 7.86 24.87 -8.31
N VAL A 28 7.61 24.71 -7.01
CA VAL A 28 7.46 23.37 -6.39
C VAL A 28 6.06 22.79 -6.58
N THR A 29 5.04 23.61 -6.84
CA THR A 29 3.64 23.14 -6.98
C THR A 29 3.30 22.49 -8.32
N GLY A 30 4.20 22.48 -9.31
CA GLY A 30 3.92 21.99 -10.66
C GLY A 30 4.33 20.54 -11.00
N LEU A 31 5.13 19.88 -10.17
CA LEU A 31 5.80 18.61 -10.56
C LEU A 31 5.18 17.34 -9.97
N ALA A 32 4.27 17.45 -9.00
CA ALA A 32 3.82 16.28 -8.22
C ALA A 32 2.62 15.50 -8.81
N MET A 33 1.93 16.01 -9.84
CA MET A 33 0.67 15.41 -10.33
C MET A 33 0.72 14.75 -11.72
N THR A 34 1.84 14.77 -12.43
CA THR A 34 1.84 14.33 -13.85
C THR A 34 1.81 12.82 -14.04
N ASN A 35 2.21 12.02 -13.03
CA ASN A 35 2.39 10.58 -13.20
C ASN A 35 1.23 9.74 -12.63
N SER A 36 0.30 10.37 -11.91
CA SER A 36 -0.82 9.68 -11.28
C SER A 36 -1.87 9.28 -12.32
N VAL A 37 -2.41 8.07 -12.18
CA VAL A 37 -3.58 7.61 -12.94
C VAL A 37 -4.80 7.79 -12.07
N PHE A 38 -5.87 8.34 -12.65
CA PHE A 38 -7.16 8.44 -11.99
C PHE A 38 -8.12 7.43 -12.58
N LYS A 39 -9.08 7.00 -11.78
CA LYS A 39 -10.15 6.11 -12.21
C LYS A 39 -11.50 6.56 -11.69
N ALA A 40 -12.54 6.27 -12.45
CA ALA A 40 -13.91 6.53 -12.01
C ALA A 40 -14.25 5.65 -10.80
N PHE A 41 -14.68 6.25 -9.68
CA PHE A 41 -15.14 5.51 -8.50
C PHE A 41 -16.67 5.44 -8.46
N SER A 42 -17.30 6.60 -8.62
CA SER A 42 -18.76 6.76 -8.64
C SER A 42 -19.17 7.71 -9.76
N LYS A 43 -20.44 8.12 -9.79
CA LYS A 43 -20.94 8.99 -10.86
C LYS A 43 -20.17 10.30 -10.97
N ASP A 44 -19.77 10.87 -9.83
CA ASP A 44 -19.20 12.23 -9.78
C ASP A 44 -17.89 12.25 -8.99
N GLN A 45 -17.23 11.10 -8.88
CA GLN A 45 -15.99 10.96 -8.12
C GLN A 45 -14.96 10.13 -8.87
N THR A 46 -13.76 10.65 -8.93
CA THR A 46 -12.56 9.95 -9.36
C THR A 46 -11.68 9.66 -8.15
N VAL A 47 -10.91 8.57 -8.23
CA VAL A 47 -9.92 8.19 -7.22
C VAL A 47 -8.58 7.93 -7.90
N THR A 48 -7.48 8.13 -7.17
CA THR A 48 -6.15 7.85 -7.68
C THR A 48 -5.87 6.34 -7.62
N SER A 49 -5.39 5.78 -8.71
CA SER A 49 -4.93 4.40 -8.77
C SER A 49 -3.63 4.23 -7.97
N SER A 50 -3.56 3.18 -7.15
CA SER A 50 -2.33 2.75 -6.49
C SER A 50 -1.52 1.77 -7.33
N THR A 51 -2.09 1.24 -8.42
CA THR A 51 -1.47 0.20 -9.24
C THR A 51 -1.05 0.67 -10.63
N LEU A 52 -1.63 1.76 -11.12
CA LEU A 52 -1.34 2.33 -12.43
C LEU A 52 -0.58 3.64 -12.33
N SER A 53 0.25 3.91 -13.34
CA SER A 53 0.98 5.17 -13.47
C SER A 53 1.10 5.55 -14.94
N TRP A 54 1.06 6.85 -15.19
CA TRP A 54 1.56 7.42 -16.43
C TRP A 54 3.05 7.67 -16.26
N GLU A 55 3.86 7.16 -17.20
CA GLU A 55 5.32 7.34 -17.15
C GLU A 55 5.81 7.87 -18.48
N LYS A 56 6.67 8.90 -18.43
CA LYS A 56 7.28 9.45 -19.65
C LYS A 56 8.12 8.37 -20.32
N PHE A 57 7.89 8.17 -21.61
CA PHE A 57 8.64 7.20 -22.39
C PHE A 57 10.08 7.68 -22.60
N ASN A 58 11.05 6.89 -22.16
CA ASN A 58 12.48 7.21 -22.26
C ASN A 58 13.21 6.40 -23.34
N GLY A 59 12.51 5.50 -24.05
CA GLY A 59 13.11 4.61 -25.04
C GLY A 59 13.65 3.29 -24.46
N ASP A 60 13.58 3.09 -23.14
CA ASP A 60 14.02 1.86 -22.49
C ASP A 60 12.94 0.77 -22.60
N GLU A 61 13.31 -0.38 -23.14
CA GLU A 61 12.43 -1.54 -23.26
C GLU A 61 11.99 -2.08 -21.90
N THR A 62 12.78 -1.88 -20.84
CA THR A 62 12.40 -2.33 -19.49
C THR A 62 11.14 -1.64 -18.97
N GLN A 63 10.90 -0.39 -19.40
CA GLN A 63 9.67 0.35 -19.09
C GLN A 63 8.43 -0.31 -19.70
N LEU A 64 8.59 -0.98 -20.84
CA LEU A 64 7.51 -1.65 -21.56
C LEU A 64 7.16 -3.04 -20.99
N GLN A 65 7.95 -3.56 -20.04
CA GLN A 65 7.68 -4.86 -19.40
C GLN A 65 6.30 -4.89 -18.71
N TYR A 66 5.93 -3.78 -18.07
CA TYR A 66 4.68 -3.62 -17.33
C TYR A 66 3.70 -2.65 -18.01
N ALA A 67 4.02 -2.20 -19.23
CA ALA A 67 3.15 -1.33 -19.99
C ALA A 67 1.85 -2.05 -20.40
N VAL A 68 0.74 -1.32 -20.33
CA VAL A 68 -0.58 -1.86 -20.66
C VAL A 68 -0.67 -2.07 -22.16
N ARG A 69 -0.84 -3.33 -22.58
CA ARG A 69 -0.98 -3.70 -23.98
C ARG A 69 -2.37 -3.33 -24.50
N THR A 70 -2.44 -2.93 -25.77
CA THR A 70 -3.71 -2.59 -26.42
C THR A 70 -4.57 -3.82 -26.71
N TYR A 71 -3.97 -5.01 -26.84
CA TYR A 71 -4.65 -6.30 -27.00
C TYR A 71 -3.81 -7.46 -26.47
N ASN A 72 -4.45 -8.60 -26.16
CA ASN A 72 -3.72 -9.81 -25.85
C ASN A 72 -3.23 -10.44 -27.16
N LEU A 73 -1.97 -10.86 -27.18
CA LEU A 73 -1.36 -11.42 -28.39
C LEU A 73 -2.11 -12.68 -28.90
N VAL A 74 -2.76 -13.42 -28.00
CA VAL A 74 -3.59 -14.58 -28.35
C VAL A 74 -4.80 -14.19 -29.21
N ASP A 75 -5.33 -12.99 -29.00
CA ASP A 75 -6.48 -12.45 -29.75
C ASP A 75 -6.10 -11.98 -31.16
N HIS A 76 -4.80 -11.99 -31.50
CA HIS A 76 -4.34 -11.59 -32.82
C HIS A 76 -4.74 -12.63 -33.88
N PRO A 77 -5.35 -12.24 -35.02
CA PRO A 77 -5.78 -13.17 -36.06
C PRO A 77 -4.66 -14.08 -36.60
N ARG A 78 -3.42 -13.57 -36.59
CA ARG A 78 -2.20 -14.30 -37.02
C ARG A 78 -1.33 -14.79 -35.86
N SER A 79 -1.85 -14.87 -34.64
CA SER A 79 -1.06 -15.20 -33.44
C SER A 79 -0.29 -16.53 -33.54
N LYS A 80 -0.87 -17.50 -34.24
CA LYS A 80 -0.30 -18.85 -34.49
C LYS A 80 0.82 -18.86 -35.53
N GLU A 81 0.86 -17.87 -36.40
CA GLU A 81 1.78 -17.79 -37.55
C GLU A 81 2.93 -16.81 -37.31
N MET A 82 2.79 -15.90 -36.34
CA MET A 82 3.83 -14.92 -36.01
C MET A 82 5.02 -15.54 -35.27
N THR A 83 6.21 -15.24 -35.78
CA THR A 83 7.49 -15.49 -35.12
C THR A 83 7.67 -14.60 -33.89
N ASP A 84 8.57 -14.97 -32.97
CA ASP A 84 8.82 -14.18 -31.75
C ASP A 84 9.33 -12.76 -32.04
N THR A 85 10.06 -12.58 -33.14
CA THR A 85 10.54 -11.26 -33.59
C THR A 85 9.40 -10.39 -34.11
N GLU A 86 8.46 -10.98 -34.86
CA GLU A 86 7.25 -10.27 -35.31
C GLU A 86 6.34 -9.93 -34.13
N ARG A 87 6.25 -10.80 -33.12
CA ARG A 87 5.46 -10.56 -31.90
C ARG A 87 5.91 -9.32 -31.14
N LEU A 88 7.22 -9.07 -31.08
CA LEU A 88 7.78 -7.86 -30.47
C LEU A 88 7.48 -6.62 -31.32
N GLN A 89 7.62 -6.71 -32.65
CA GLN A 89 7.34 -5.60 -33.56
C GLN A 89 5.86 -5.19 -33.59
N HIS A 90 4.95 -6.12 -33.33
CA HIS A 90 3.50 -5.86 -33.29
C HIS A 90 2.99 -5.50 -31.89
N ALA A 91 3.86 -5.48 -30.87
CA ALA A 91 3.44 -5.08 -29.53
C ALA A 91 3.07 -3.58 -29.53
N SER A 92 1.81 -3.30 -29.22
CA SER A 92 1.30 -1.94 -29.08
C SER A 92 0.82 -1.72 -27.64
N TYR A 93 1.14 -0.55 -27.10
CA TYR A 93 0.90 -0.17 -25.73
C TYR A 93 0.01 1.07 -25.66
N VAL A 94 -0.76 1.17 -24.58
CA VAL A 94 -1.57 2.36 -24.29
C VAL A 94 -0.62 3.51 -23.93
N CYS A 95 -0.75 4.61 -24.68
CA CYS A 95 0.00 5.83 -24.44
C CYS A 95 -0.95 7.03 -24.35
N ARG A 96 -0.45 8.16 -23.86
CA ARG A 96 -1.15 9.45 -23.94
C ARG A 96 -0.22 10.57 -24.37
N ILE A 97 -0.79 11.55 -25.05
CA ILE A 97 -0.14 12.79 -25.46
C ILE A 97 -1.05 13.98 -25.16
N GLN A 98 -0.47 15.18 -25.04
CA GLN A 98 -1.25 16.38 -24.82
C GLN A 98 -1.55 17.05 -26.17
N ILE A 99 -2.84 17.16 -26.52
CA ILE A 99 -3.35 17.85 -27.71
C ILE A 99 -4.14 19.06 -27.21
N GLU A 100 -3.72 20.27 -27.58
CA GLU A 100 -4.38 21.52 -27.17
C GLU A 100 -4.59 21.67 -25.65
N GLY A 101 -3.65 21.15 -24.86
CA GLY A 101 -3.74 21.19 -23.39
C GLY A 101 -4.47 20.00 -22.76
N ILE A 102 -5.13 19.15 -23.55
CA ILE A 102 -5.91 17.99 -23.09
C ILE A 102 -5.11 16.71 -23.30
N TYR A 103 -5.01 15.86 -22.28
CA TYR A 103 -4.42 14.55 -22.43
C TYR A 103 -5.36 13.60 -23.17
N CYS A 104 -4.83 12.99 -24.21
CA CYS A 104 -5.53 12.10 -25.12
C CYS A 104 -4.82 10.75 -25.15
N ALA A 105 -5.53 9.69 -24.79
CA ALA A 105 -5.10 8.32 -24.95
C ALA A 105 -5.02 7.92 -26.44
N GLY A 106 -4.09 7.01 -26.71
CA GLY A 106 -3.83 6.44 -28.02
C GLY A 106 -2.97 5.20 -27.88
N GLN A 107 -2.30 4.84 -28.97
CA GLN A 107 -1.46 3.65 -29.00
C GLN A 107 -0.07 3.91 -29.56
N THR A 108 0.88 3.13 -29.06
CA THR A 108 2.25 3.16 -29.57
C THR A 108 2.34 2.48 -30.93
N HIS A 109 3.18 3.04 -31.80
CA HIS A 109 3.52 2.49 -33.10
C HIS A 109 5.03 2.64 -33.33
N MET A 110 5.65 1.65 -33.94
CA MET A 110 7.05 1.74 -34.37
C MET A 110 7.10 2.43 -35.74
N GLU A 111 7.76 3.58 -35.82
CA GLU A 111 8.00 4.28 -37.09
C GLU A 111 9.51 4.39 -37.30
N ASP A 112 9.99 3.78 -38.38
CA ASP A 112 11.40 3.58 -38.71
C ASP A 112 12.20 2.90 -37.58
N THR A 113 12.77 3.71 -36.69
CA THR A 113 13.61 3.31 -35.55
C THR A 113 13.14 3.88 -34.22
N SER A 114 12.01 4.60 -34.21
CA SER A 114 11.51 5.27 -33.01
C SER A 114 10.06 4.88 -32.71
N THR A 115 9.78 4.64 -31.43
CA THR A 115 8.41 4.46 -30.96
C THR A 115 7.75 5.83 -30.90
N ILE A 116 6.57 5.94 -31.49
CA ILE A 116 5.71 7.13 -31.43
C ILE A 116 4.39 6.77 -30.77
N CYS A 117 3.73 7.75 -30.16
CA CYS A 117 2.34 7.65 -29.75
C CYS A 117 1.45 8.32 -30.78
N ARG A 118 0.42 7.61 -31.26
CA ARG A 118 -0.63 8.15 -32.12
C ARG A 118 -1.93 8.20 -31.32
N ALA A 119 -2.47 9.40 -31.14
CA ALA A 119 -3.72 9.65 -30.43
C ALA A 119 -4.58 10.66 -31.19
N SER A 120 -5.84 10.77 -30.80
CA SER A 120 -6.78 11.71 -31.40
C SER A 120 -7.59 12.47 -30.37
N LEU A 121 -7.86 13.73 -30.70
CA LEU A 121 -8.84 14.58 -30.02
C LEU A 121 -9.89 14.96 -31.06
N GLN A 122 -11.13 14.49 -30.88
CA GLN A 122 -12.21 14.67 -31.85
C GLN A 122 -11.80 14.21 -33.26
N SER A 123 -11.62 15.14 -34.22
CA SER A 123 -11.20 14.84 -35.58
C SER A 123 -9.69 14.95 -35.81
N ASP A 124 -8.94 15.60 -34.92
CA ASP A 124 -7.50 15.83 -35.06
C ASP A 124 -6.70 14.61 -34.61
N ILE A 125 -5.79 14.13 -35.47
CA ILE A 125 -4.87 13.04 -35.18
C ILE A 125 -3.48 13.62 -35.00
N ARG A 126 -2.87 13.36 -33.85
CA ARG A 126 -1.49 13.78 -33.55
C ARG A 126 -0.58 12.59 -33.32
N ARG A 127 0.68 12.78 -33.74
CA ARG A 127 1.76 11.81 -33.60
C ARG A 127 2.91 12.49 -32.86
N HIS A 128 3.31 11.95 -31.72
CA HIS A 128 4.39 12.51 -30.91
C HIS A 128 5.41 11.45 -30.51
N ARG A 129 6.69 11.83 -30.50
CA ARG A 129 7.80 11.03 -29.95
C ARG A 129 7.94 11.20 -28.43
N ALA A 130 7.52 12.35 -27.91
CA ALA A 130 7.43 12.59 -26.48
C ALA A 130 6.00 12.27 -26.02
N PHE A 131 5.85 11.21 -25.24
CA PHE A 131 4.56 10.74 -24.75
C PHE A 131 4.73 10.03 -23.41
N GLU A 132 3.61 9.71 -22.79
CA GLU A 132 3.55 8.91 -21.57
C GLU A 132 2.92 7.56 -21.88
N VAL A 133 3.43 6.50 -21.27
CA VAL A 133 2.91 5.13 -21.37
C VAL A 133 2.15 4.80 -20.09
N LEU A 134 1.03 4.09 -20.24
CA LEU A 134 0.31 3.55 -19.09
C LEU A 134 1.03 2.30 -18.57
N VAL A 135 1.50 2.35 -17.33
CA VAL A 135 2.26 1.28 -16.69
C VAL A 135 1.45 0.68 -15.54
N ASN A 136 1.29 -0.64 -15.55
CA ASN A 136 0.74 -1.42 -14.45
C ASN A 136 1.86 -1.81 -13.48
N ARG A 137 2.11 -0.96 -12.48
CA ARG A 137 3.27 -1.07 -11.58
C ARG A 137 3.38 -2.46 -10.98
N GLY A 138 4.45 -3.17 -11.31
CA GLY A 138 4.72 -4.52 -10.82
C GLY A 138 3.64 -5.57 -11.15
N GLY A 139 2.81 -5.32 -12.17
CA GLY A 139 1.69 -6.18 -12.56
C GLY A 139 0.61 -6.29 -11.48
N GLY A 140 0.46 -5.24 -10.66
CA GLY A 140 -0.37 -5.27 -9.46
C GLY A 140 -1.86 -5.04 -9.69
N GLY A 141 -2.21 -4.25 -10.70
CA GLY A 141 -3.58 -3.95 -11.08
C GLY A 141 -4.17 -5.03 -11.97
N LYS A 142 -5.42 -5.40 -11.74
CA LYS A 142 -6.17 -6.22 -12.69
C LYS A 142 -6.87 -5.29 -13.68
N LEU A 143 -6.49 -5.42 -14.95
CA LEU A 143 -7.05 -4.61 -16.03
C LEU A 143 -7.99 -5.45 -16.88
N LEU A 144 -9.14 -4.87 -17.20
CA LEU A 144 -10.17 -5.48 -18.05
C LEU A 144 -10.64 -4.49 -19.11
N TRP A 145 -10.80 -4.97 -20.33
CA TRP A 145 -11.50 -4.23 -21.37
C TRP A 145 -12.98 -4.59 -21.28
N LYS A 146 -13.79 -3.65 -20.79
CA LYS A 146 -15.23 -3.87 -20.59
C LYS A 146 -16.02 -3.37 -21.82
N PRO A 147 -16.89 -4.20 -22.41
CA PRO A 147 -17.71 -3.77 -23.55
C PRO A 147 -18.55 -2.55 -23.24
N TRP A 148 -18.62 -1.63 -24.19
CA TRP A 148 -19.41 -0.41 -24.13
C TRP A 148 -20.14 -0.19 -25.45
N ASN A 149 -21.34 0.39 -25.37
CA ASN A 149 -22.04 0.98 -26.50
C ASN A 149 -22.86 2.17 -26.03
N LYS A 150 -23.20 3.09 -26.95
CA LYS A 150 -23.91 4.33 -26.64
C LYS A 150 -25.30 4.14 -25.98
N TYR A 151 -25.90 2.95 -26.11
CA TYR A 151 -27.21 2.65 -25.55
C TYR A 151 -27.12 2.13 -24.11
N LEU A 152 -25.92 1.76 -23.66
CA LEU A 152 -25.64 1.39 -22.28
C LEU A 152 -25.31 2.65 -21.49
N SER A 153 -26.24 3.06 -20.63
CA SER A 153 -26.06 4.18 -19.69
C SER A 153 -25.20 3.81 -18.47
N ASP A 154 -24.62 2.61 -18.46
CA ASP A 154 -23.80 2.14 -17.35
C ASP A 154 -22.50 2.95 -17.33
N LYS A 155 -22.26 3.66 -16.21
CA LYS A 155 -20.92 4.15 -15.94
C LYS A 155 -20.02 2.96 -15.62
N PHE A 156 -18.72 3.15 -15.84
CA PHE A 156 -17.71 2.11 -15.69
C PHE A 156 -16.88 2.42 -14.43
N PRO A 157 -17.30 1.96 -13.22
CA PRO A 157 -16.41 1.97 -12.06
C PRO A 157 -15.07 1.34 -12.43
N GLY A 158 -13.98 1.98 -12.02
CA GLY A 158 -12.61 1.63 -12.37
C GLY A 158 -12.15 2.12 -13.74
N ALA A 159 -12.97 2.81 -14.54
CA ALA A 159 -12.54 3.31 -15.85
C ALA A 159 -11.32 4.22 -15.73
N VAL A 160 -10.28 3.90 -16.50
CA VAL A 160 -8.98 4.57 -16.43
C VAL A 160 -9.04 5.90 -17.18
N SER A 161 -8.83 7.01 -16.45
CA SER A 161 -8.76 8.34 -17.04
C SER A 161 -7.44 8.52 -17.78
N SER A 162 -7.54 9.10 -18.97
CA SER A 162 -6.39 9.57 -19.75
C SER A 162 -5.83 10.91 -19.23
N SER A 163 -6.59 11.62 -18.40
CA SER A 163 -6.33 13.00 -17.96
C SER A 163 -5.99 13.08 -16.46
N ILE A 164 -6.29 14.21 -15.81
CA ILE A 164 -5.85 14.62 -14.46
C ILE A 164 -6.94 14.36 -13.39
N GLY A 165 -7.90 13.50 -13.68
CA GLY A 165 -8.90 13.02 -12.71
C GLY A 165 -10.13 13.91 -12.52
N LYS A 166 -10.55 14.68 -13.53
CA LYS A 166 -11.86 15.37 -13.48
C LYS A 166 -12.99 14.40 -13.83
N VAL A 167 -14.20 14.66 -13.33
CA VAL A 167 -15.40 13.83 -13.59
C VAL A 167 -15.71 13.73 -15.08
N ASP A 168 -15.43 14.80 -15.80
CA ASP A 168 -15.66 14.99 -17.23
C ASP A 168 -14.42 14.65 -18.09
N ASP A 169 -13.50 13.84 -17.54
CA ASP A 169 -12.30 13.44 -18.25
C ASP A 169 -12.59 12.43 -19.38
N TYR A 170 -11.67 12.43 -20.35
CA TYR A 170 -11.54 11.36 -21.33
C TYR A 170 -11.03 10.08 -20.67
N TYR A 171 -11.68 8.95 -20.95
CA TYR A 171 -11.24 7.64 -20.49
C TYR A 171 -10.56 6.85 -21.61
N VAL A 172 -9.66 5.95 -21.23
CA VAL A 172 -8.98 5.06 -22.18
C VAL A 172 -9.98 4.05 -22.74
N ALA A 173 -10.13 4.03 -24.06
CA ALA A 173 -11.02 3.09 -24.74
C ALA A 173 -10.36 2.52 -26.00
N ARG A 174 -10.92 1.43 -26.51
CA ARG A 174 -10.49 0.84 -27.78
C ARG A 174 -11.67 0.42 -28.64
N TYR A 175 -11.46 0.46 -29.94
CA TYR A 175 -12.40 0.00 -30.96
C TYR A 175 -11.82 -1.22 -31.68
N LYS A 176 -12.66 -2.20 -31.96
CA LYS A 176 -12.28 -3.42 -32.69
C LYS A 176 -12.39 -3.16 -34.19
N LEU A 177 -11.35 -3.49 -34.95
CA LEU A 177 -11.40 -3.38 -36.42
C LEU A 177 -12.10 -4.60 -37.03
N ASP A 178 -13.08 -4.36 -37.90
CA ASP A 178 -13.83 -5.41 -38.59
C ASP A 178 -13.04 -6.06 -39.75
N HIS A 179 -11.91 -5.48 -40.15
CA HIS A 179 -11.18 -5.89 -41.36
C HIS A 179 -9.99 -6.81 -41.05
N HIS A 180 -9.98 -8.00 -41.66
CA HIS A 180 -8.96 -9.06 -41.55
C HIS A 180 -7.57 -8.72 -42.16
N GLY A 181 -7.30 -7.45 -42.48
CA GLY A 181 -6.07 -7.01 -43.16
C GLY A 181 -5.10 -6.21 -42.28
N HIS A 182 -5.52 -5.74 -41.12
CA HIS A 182 -4.68 -4.85 -40.30
C HIS A 182 -3.83 -5.62 -39.28
N HIS A 183 -2.60 -5.14 -39.08
CA HIS A 183 -1.62 -5.66 -38.12
C HIS A 183 -2.02 -5.48 -36.65
N HIS A 184 -3.10 -4.75 -36.37
CA HIS A 184 -3.62 -4.52 -35.03
C HIS A 184 -5.14 -4.73 -35.02
N PRO A 185 -5.67 -5.70 -34.24
CA PRO A 185 -7.11 -5.98 -34.21
C PRO A 185 -7.92 -4.92 -33.46
N TYR A 186 -7.26 -4.07 -32.68
CA TYR A 186 -7.87 -2.99 -31.92
C TYR A 186 -7.12 -1.68 -32.13
N ILE A 187 -7.84 -0.58 -31.98
CA ILE A 187 -7.28 0.78 -31.96
C ILE A 187 -7.67 1.47 -30.68
N VAL A 188 -6.68 2.02 -29.97
CA VAL A 188 -6.93 2.80 -28.76
C VAL A 188 -7.26 4.25 -29.09
N GLY A 189 -8.21 4.81 -28.36
CA GLY A 189 -8.66 6.19 -28.46
C GLY A 189 -9.24 6.68 -27.14
N ASN A 190 -9.97 7.80 -27.23
CA ASN A 190 -10.55 8.48 -26.09
C ASN A 190 -12.05 8.28 -26.04
N TYR A 191 -12.55 7.79 -24.91
CA TYR A 191 -13.98 7.81 -24.60
C TYR A 191 -14.34 9.13 -23.94
N ASP A 192 -15.21 9.90 -24.58
CA ASP A 192 -15.83 11.11 -24.04
C ASP A 192 -17.19 10.75 -23.41
N PRO A 193 -17.34 10.85 -22.08
CA PRO A 193 -18.61 10.56 -21.41
C PRO A 193 -19.67 11.65 -21.60
N LEU A 194 -19.28 12.86 -22.01
CA LEU A 194 -20.18 14.02 -22.13
C LEU A 194 -20.84 14.12 -23.49
N GLU A 195 -20.36 13.37 -24.48
CA GLU A 195 -20.84 13.50 -25.84
C GLU A 195 -22.14 12.71 -26.11
N LYS A 196 -23.21 13.43 -26.49
CA LYS A 196 -24.51 12.86 -26.93
C LYS A 196 -25.12 11.91 -25.86
N LEU A 197 -26.17 11.17 -26.25
CA LEU A 197 -26.81 10.14 -25.41
C LEU A 197 -25.86 8.95 -25.24
N GLY A 198 -25.05 8.96 -24.17
CA GLY A 198 -24.27 7.80 -23.70
C GLY A 198 -22.77 7.80 -24.04
N GLY A 199 -22.20 8.89 -24.57
CA GLY A 199 -20.78 9.04 -24.85
C GLY A 199 -20.33 8.61 -26.25
N ARG A 200 -19.06 8.85 -26.59
CA ARG A 200 -18.44 8.49 -27.88
C ARG A 200 -16.97 8.09 -27.72
N ILE A 201 -16.50 7.19 -28.57
CA ILE A 201 -15.07 6.87 -28.68
C ILE A 201 -14.50 7.56 -29.91
N PHE A 202 -13.44 8.35 -29.73
CA PHE A 202 -12.64 8.93 -30.79
C PHE A 202 -11.36 8.14 -30.97
N ALA A 203 -11.23 7.42 -32.08
CA ALA A 203 -10.07 6.59 -32.37
C ALA A 203 -9.47 6.92 -33.75
N PRO A 204 -8.12 6.95 -33.87
CA PRO A 204 -7.46 7.19 -35.14
C PRO A 204 -7.40 5.90 -35.97
N LEU A 205 -8.27 5.76 -36.98
CA LEU A 205 -8.20 4.61 -37.90
C LEU A 205 -6.85 4.56 -38.64
N PRO A 206 -6.36 3.38 -39.03
CA PRO A 206 -5.14 3.24 -39.81
C PRO A 206 -5.37 3.92 -41.16
N GLU A 207 -4.38 4.64 -41.68
CA GLU A 207 -4.43 5.31 -43.00
C GLU A 207 -5.48 6.44 -43.15
N ALA A 208 -6.33 6.67 -42.15
CA ALA A 208 -7.28 7.77 -42.14
C ALA A 208 -6.62 9.13 -41.82
N PRO A 209 -7.02 10.22 -42.50
CA PRO A 209 -6.54 11.57 -42.20
C PRO A 209 -7.14 12.13 -40.90
N ASN A 210 -8.35 11.70 -40.55
CA ASN A 210 -9.11 12.20 -39.39
C ASN A 210 -9.50 11.04 -38.48
N ALA A 211 -9.70 11.35 -37.20
CA ALA A 211 -10.26 10.39 -36.26
C ALA A 211 -11.76 10.22 -36.48
N TYR A 212 -12.25 9.02 -36.19
CA TYR A 212 -13.65 8.65 -36.37
C TYR A 212 -14.33 8.48 -35.02
N GLU A 213 -15.61 8.85 -35.00
CA GLU A 213 -16.51 8.59 -33.89
C GLU A 213 -17.01 7.15 -33.95
N HIS A 214 -16.90 6.44 -32.84
CA HIS A 214 -17.42 5.09 -32.67
C HIS A 214 -18.48 5.07 -31.57
N GLU A 215 -19.59 4.39 -31.86
CA GLU A 215 -20.75 4.27 -30.96
C GLU A 215 -20.74 3.00 -30.10
N HIS A 216 -19.70 2.18 -30.26
CA HIS A 216 -19.44 0.96 -29.49
C HIS A 216 -17.94 0.71 -29.43
N GLY A 217 -17.52 -0.10 -28.47
CA GLY A 217 -16.12 -0.44 -28.26
C GLY A 217 -15.92 -1.06 -26.89
N GLU A 218 -14.74 -0.86 -26.31
CA GLU A 218 -14.41 -1.34 -24.97
C GLU A 218 -13.68 -0.25 -24.19
N ILE A 219 -13.98 -0.14 -22.89
CA ILE A 219 -13.35 0.82 -21.99
C ILE A 219 -12.38 0.08 -21.07
N LEU A 220 -11.19 0.64 -20.87
CA LEU A 220 -10.21 0.08 -19.96
C LEU A 220 -10.63 0.35 -18.51
N VAL A 221 -10.79 -0.72 -17.75
CA VAL A 221 -11.19 -0.69 -16.34
C VAL A 221 -10.12 -1.33 -15.48
N GLU A 222 -9.74 -0.66 -14.41
CA GLU A 222 -8.95 -1.22 -13.31
C GLU A 222 -9.88 -1.79 -12.24
N ILE A 223 -9.75 -3.07 -11.95
CA ILE A 223 -10.45 -3.76 -10.87
C ILE A 223 -9.54 -3.79 -9.65
N GLU A 224 -10.01 -3.20 -8.55
CA GLU A 224 -9.30 -3.26 -7.27
C GLU A 224 -9.56 -4.59 -6.56
N PRO A 225 -8.56 -5.15 -5.90
CA PRO A 225 -8.78 -6.32 -5.07
C PRO A 225 -9.53 -5.93 -3.79
N VAL A 226 -10.49 -6.77 -3.42
CA VAL A 226 -11.28 -6.62 -2.18
C VAL A 226 -10.55 -7.21 -0.97
N GLN A 227 -9.63 -8.15 -1.21
CA GLN A 227 -8.89 -8.82 -0.17
C GLN A 227 -7.54 -9.30 -0.67
N TYR A 228 -6.54 -9.22 0.22
CA TYR A 228 -5.24 -9.84 0.04
C TYR A 228 -5.02 -11.02 0.99
N GLU A 229 -4.10 -11.87 0.59
CA GLU A 229 -3.60 -12.96 1.41
C GLU A 229 -2.09 -13.09 1.23
N LEU A 230 -1.34 -12.90 2.32
CA LEU A 230 0.11 -12.99 2.35
C LEU A 230 0.53 -14.36 2.89
N ARG A 231 1.21 -15.16 2.06
CA ARG A 231 1.67 -16.51 2.39
C ARG A 231 3.17 -16.66 2.19
N ASN A 232 3.72 -17.75 2.75
CA ASN A 232 5.10 -18.18 2.54
C ASN A 232 6.12 -17.09 2.89
N ILE A 233 5.89 -16.40 4.01
CA ILE A 233 6.73 -15.30 4.48
C ILE A 233 8.08 -15.85 4.91
N LYS A 234 9.15 -15.40 4.27
CA LYS A 234 10.53 -15.78 4.57
C LYS A 234 11.31 -14.53 4.94
N LEU A 235 11.66 -14.42 6.23
CA LEU A 235 12.49 -13.33 6.74
C LEU A 235 13.96 -13.56 6.40
N ASN A 236 14.66 -12.52 5.97
CA ASN A 236 16.09 -12.54 5.75
C ASN A 236 16.83 -12.27 7.07
N LYS A 237 17.15 -13.34 7.80
CA LYS A 237 17.81 -13.29 9.11
C LYS A 237 19.13 -12.51 9.13
N VAL A 238 19.89 -12.53 8.03
CA VAL A 238 21.21 -11.86 7.96
C VAL A 238 21.05 -10.34 7.91
N LYS A 239 19.94 -9.85 7.34
CA LYS A 239 19.62 -8.43 7.22
C LYS A 239 18.61 -7.95 8.26
N THR A 240 18.24 -8.81 9.22
CA THR A 240 17.32 -8.45 10.30
C THR A 240 18.04 -7.60 11.33
N ILE A 241 17.45 -6.47 11.68
CA ILE A 241 17.92 -5.58 12.73
C ILE A 241 17.00 -5.78 13.94
N ILE A 242 17.60 -6.02 15.11
CA ILE A 242 16.87 -6.24 16.36
C ILE A 242 17.39 -5.24 17.38
N LYS A 243 16.51 -4.39 17.90
CA LYS A 243 16.78 -3.47 19.01
C LYS A 243 16.03 -3.97 20.23
N LYS A 244 16.75 -4.30 21.29
CA LYS A 244 16.17 -4.75 22.57
C LYS A 244 16.23 -3.61 23.58
N ASN A 245 15.12 -3.34 24.25
CA ASN A 245 15.07 -2.40 25.37
C ASN A 245 14.62 -3.16 26.62
N ILE A 246 15.49 -3.26 27.62
CA ILE A 246 15.16 -3.91 28.89
C ILE A 246 14.22 -2.97 29.66
N THR A 247 13.02 -3.46 29.97
CA THR A 247 11.99 -2.71 30.68
C THR A 247 11.61 -3.43 31.97
N ASN A 248 11.56 -2.70 33.08
CA ASN A 248 10.95 -3.18 34.32
C ASN A 248 9.43 -3.20 34.15
N LEU A 249 8.85 -4.39 34.21
CA LEU A 249 7.42 -4.65 34.03
C LEU A 249 6.63 -4.58 35.33
N GLY A 250 7.32 -4.60 36.47
CA GLY A 250 6.73 -4.55 37.78
C GLY A 250 7.70 -5.05 38.85
N SER A 251 7.48 -4.62 40.08
CA SER A 251 8.24 -5.09 41.23
C SER A 251 7.30 -5.30 42.41
N THR A 252 7.54 -6.34 43.19
CA THR A 252 6.72 -6.71 44.34
C THR A 252 7.60 -7.36 45.41
N VAL A 253 7.06 -7.47 46.62
CA VAL A 253 7.72 -8.14 47.73
C VAL A 253 6.93 -9.39 48.05
N LEU A 254 7.62 -10.51 48.12
CA LEU A 254 7.10 -11.74 48.70
C LEU A 254 7.58 -11.83 50.14
N SER A 255 6.68 -11.97 51.09
CA SER A 255 6.98 -12.11 52.52
C SER A 255 6.30 -13.36 53.10
N ASN A 256 6.94 -13.94 54.10
CA ASN A 256 6.34 -14.96 54.95
C ASN A 256 6.32 -14.45 56.40
N GLU A 257 5.14 -14.02 56.85
CA GLU A 257 4.90 -13.53 58.21
C GLU A 257 4.43 -14.64 59.16
N GLU A 258 4.30 -15.87 58.68
CA GLU A 258 3.85 -17.01 59.48
C GLU A 258 5.02 -17.68 60.21
N ASP A 259 4.71 -18.40 61.29
CA ASP A 259 5.68 -19.10 62.13
C ASP A 259 6.31 -20.34 61.45
N GLY A 260 5.79 -20.74 60.28
CA GLY A 260 6.24 -21.91 59.50
C GLY A 260 6.76 -21.52 58.12
N THR A 261 7.59 -22.39 57.53
CA THR A 261 8.00 -22.24 56.12
C THR A 261 6.76 -22.32 55.23
N ASN A 262 6.49 -21.24 54.48
CA ASN A 262 5.32 -21.16 53.62
C ASN A 262 5.70 -20.71 52.20
N GLN A 263 4.86 -21.05 51.24
CA GLN A 263 4.97 -20.64 49.85
C GLN A 263 4.32 -19.27 49.68
N ALA A 264 5.15 -18.26 49.44
CA ALA A 264 4.68 -16.92 49.13
C ALA A 264 4.41 -16.83 47.62
N GLU A 265 3.17 -16.47 47.26
CA GLU A 265 2.72 -16.35 45.88
C GLU A 265 2.22 -14.95 45.59
N THR A 266 2.54 -14.45 44.40
CA THR A 266 2.03 -13.19 43.90
C THR A 266 1.94 -13.23 42.39
N VAL A 267 1.30 -12.22 41.83
CA VAL A 267 1.04 -12.13 40.41
C VAL A 267 1.36 -10.71 39.96
N ILE A 268 2.22 -10.58 38.95
CA ILE A 268 2.50 -9.30 38.29
C ILE A 268 1.80 -9.30 36.94
N THR A 269 0.86 -8.38 36.76
CA THR A 269 0.23 -8.09 35.47
C THR A 269 0.92 -6.90 34.83
N TYR A 270 1.27 -7.03 33.56
CA TYR A 270 1.88 -5.98 32.76
C TYR A 270 1.18 -5.86 31.42
N ASP A 271 1.21 -4.66 30.84
CA ASP A 271 0.68 -4.40 29.51
C ASP A 271 1.75 -3.82 28.59
N TYR A 272 1.59 -4.11 27.30
CA TYR A 272 2.47 -3.58 26.27
C TYR A 272 1.71 -3.42 24.96
N VAL A 273 2.28 -2.60 24.08
CA VAL A 273 1.74 -2.36 22.74
C VAL A 273 2.51 -3.23 21.76
N LYS A 274 1.83 -4.22 21.19
CA LYS A 274 2.33 -5.05 20.09
C LYS A 274 2.07 -4.34 18.76
N VAL A 275 3.09 -4.20 17.92
CA VAL A 275 2.98 -3.60 16.58
C VAL A 275 3.42 -4.61 15.54
N THR A 276 2.66 -4.75 14.46
CA THR A 276 3.02 -5.57 13.30
C THR A 276 2.74 -4.80 12.01
N TYR A 277 3.71 -4.76 11.11
CA TYR A 277 3.61 -4.03 9.85
C TYR A 277 4.43 -4.72 8.75
N PHE A 278 3.87 -4.83 7.55
CA PHE A 278 4.48 -5.54 6.41
C PHE A 278 4.94 -4.62 5.26
N GLY A 279 5.02 -3.31 5.52
CA GLY A 279 5.46 -2.33 4.54
C GLY A 279 4.37 -1.94 3.53
N ARG A 280 4.71 -0.98 2.68
CA ARG A 280 3.97 -0.63 1.46
C ARG A 280 4.77 -1.11 0.25
N GLN A 281 4.07 -1.54 -0.79
CA GLN A 281 4.70 -2.05 -2.00
C GLN A 281 4.07 -1.40 -3.23
N GLN A 282 4.89 -1.10 -4.24
CA GLN A 282 4.40 -0.60 -5.52
C GLN A 282 3.48 -1.64 -6.18
N GLY A 283 2.36 -1.18 -6.73
CA GLY A 283 1.38 -2.07 -7.33
C GLY A 283 0.55 -2.86 -6.31
N VAL A 284 0.50 -2.45 -5.04
CA VAL A 284 -0.42 -3.05 -4.05
C VAL A 284 -1.29 -1.94 -3.49
N GLY A 285 -2.60 -2.16 -3.45
CA GLY A 285 -3.55 -1.26 -2.82
C GLY A 285 -3.29 -1.15 -1.32
N ASN A 286 -3.20 0.08 -0.81
CA ASN A 286 -3.09 0.32 0.62
C ASN A 286 -4.48 0.28 1.27
N GLY A 287 -4.56 -0.14 2.53
CA GLY A 287 -5.83 -0.19 3.26
C GLY A 287 -6.76 -1.32 2.83
N VAL A 288 -6.30 -2.26 1.99
CA VAL A 288 -7.08 -3.43 1.60
C VAL A 288 -7.00 -4.50 2.70
N PRO A 289 -8.13 -5.10 3.13
CA PRO A 289 -8.15 -6.20 4.09
C PRO A 289 -7.19 -7.32 3.67
N THR A 290 -6.33 -7.75 4.58
CA THR A 290 -5.23 -8.69 4.31
C THR A 290 -5.18 -9.78 5.37
N LYS A 291 -5.19 -11.04 4.91
CA LYS A 291 -4.90 -12.20 5.73
C LYS A 291 -3.43 -12.55 5.68
N VAL A 292 -2.74 -12.48 6.80
CA VAL A 292 -1.34 -12.88 6.92
C VAL A 292 -1.28 -14.27 7.50
N VAL A 293 -0.74 -15.24 6.75
CA VAL A 293 -0.60 -16.62 7.21
C VAL A 293 0.82 -16.82 7.75
N ASP A 294 0.93 -17.06 9.05
CA ASP A 294 2.22 -17.39 9.67
C ASP A 294 2.71 -18.75 9.16
N PRO A 295 3.90 -18.82 8.54
CA PRO A 295 4.44 -20.08 8.03
C PRO A 295 4.66 -21.14 9.11
N ARG A 296 4.90 -20.76 10.38
CA ARG A 296 5.24 -21.69 11.47
C ARG A 296 4.01 -22.30 12.11
N THR A 297 3.04 -21.45 12.44
CA THR A 297 1.85 -21.83 13.21
C THR A 297 0.64 -22.13 12.32
N GLN A 298 0.70 -21.76 11.03
CA GLN A 298 -0.45 -21.72 10.11
C GLN A 298 -1.62 -20.86 10.61
N GLN A 299 -1.41 -20.06 11.67
CA GLN A 299 -2.40 -19.13 12.16
C GLN A 299 -2.50 -17.94 11.19
N THR A 300 -3.71 -17.40 11.10
CA THR A 300 -4.01 -16.25 10.26
C THR A 300 -4.22 -15.03 11.13
N VAL A 301 -3.56 -13.93 10.78
CA VAL A 301 -3.77 -12.61 11.37
C VAL A 301 -4.44 -11.73 10.33
N ASP A 302 -5.57 -11.14 10.70
CA ASP A 302 -6.27 -10.16 9.88
C ASP A 302 -5.68 -8.77 10.11
N MET A 303 -5.36 -8.07 9.04
CA MET A 303 -4.86 -6.69 9.09
C MET A 303 -5.22 -5.92 7.82
N TYR A 304 -4.79 -4.66 7.70
CA TYR A 304 -4.93 -3.90 6.47
C TYR A 304 -3.56 -3.67 5.81
N TRP A 305 -3.46 -3.90 4.51
CA TRP A 305 -2.17 -3.77 3.80
C TRP A 305 -1.61 -2.35 3.91
N GLY A 306 -0.31 -2.22 4.17
CA GLY A 306 0.33 -0.91 4.24
C GLY A 306 -0.11 -0.05 5.43
N VAL A 307 -0.80 -0.64 6.41
CA VAL A 307 -1.22 -0.04 7.69
C VAL A 307 -0.64 -0.85 8.85
N GLU A 308 -0.17 -0.18 9.89
CA GLU A 308 0.37 -0.83 11.09
C GLU A 308 -0.78 -1.41 11.93
N LEU A 309 -0.68 -2.70 12.26
CA LEU A 309 -1.57 -3.34 13.21
C LEU A 309 -1.01 -3.12 14.62
N THR A 310 -1.77 -2.42 15.45
CA THR A 310 -1.40 -2.11 16.84
C THR A 310 -2.38 -2.78 17.79
N GLU A 311 -1.87 -3.61 18.69
CA GLU A 311 -2.67 -4.34 19.69
C GLU A 311 -2.13 -4.07 21.08
N ARG A 312 -2.99 -3.66 22.02
CA ARG A 312 -2.63 -3.60 23.44
C ARG A 312 -2.80 -4.99 24.05
N LYS A 313 -1.71 -5.58 24.53
CA LYS A 313 -1.71 -6.89 25.19
C LYS A 313 -1.61 -6.70 26.69
N PHE A 314 -2.30 -7.57 27.42
CA PHE A 314 -2.22 -7.69 28.87
C PHE A 314 -1.76 -9.11 29.17
N GLU A 315 -0.66 -9.23 29.88
CA GLU A 315 -0.10 -10.52 30.29
C GLU A 315 0.11 -10.53 31.79
N THR A 316 0.07 -11.74 32.34
CA THR A 316 0.10 -11.95 33.78
C THR A 316 1.11 -13.05 34.08
N LYS A 317 2.08 -12.75 34.94
CA LYS A 317 3.10 -13.70 35.38
C LYS A 317 2.89 -14.05 36.85
N ALA A 318 2.59 -15.31 37.10
CA ALA A 318 2.58 -15.86 38.46
C ALA A 318 4.03 -16.06 38.95
N ILE A 319 4.27 -15.67 40.19
CA ILE A 319 5.55 -15.75 40.87
C ILE A 319 5.31 -16.43 42.20
N ASN A 320 6.04 -17.50 42.47
CA ASN A 320 6.02 -18.15 43.76
C ASN A 320 7.42 -18.53 44.21
N THR A 321 7.62 -18.55 45.52
CA THR A 321 8.84 -19.04 46.15
C THR A 321 8.55 -19.49 47.57
N ILE A 322 9.41 -20.36 48.10
CA ILE A 322 9.31 -20.84 49.48
C ILE A 322 10.19 -19.94 50.36
N LEU A 323 9.61 -19.38 51.42
CA LEU A 323 10.28 -18.48 52.35
C LEU A 323 10.26 -19.05 53.76
N GLN A 324 11.36 -18.85 54.49
CA GLN A 324 11.40 -19.17 55.92
C GLN A 324 10.55 -18.16 56.72
N PRO A 325 10.12 -18.53 57.94
CA PRO A 325 9.39 -17.62 58.84
C PRO A 325 10.11 -16.27 58.99
N GLY A 326 9.38 -15.17 58.92
CA GLY A 326 9.95 -13.82 59.14
C GLY A 326 10.90 -13.35 58.03
N THR A 327 10.87 -13.94 56.84
CA THR A 327 11.73 -13.55 55.70
C THR A 327 10.93 -12.96 54.55
N ALA A 328 11.57 -12.06 53.79
CA ALA A 328 11.03 -11.46 52.58
C ALA A 328 12.07 -11.40 51.46
N ILE A 329 11.59 -11.27 50.24
CA ILE A 329 12.39 -11.18 49.02
C ILE A 329 11.75 -10.19 48.05
N ASN A 330 12.54 -9.24 47.53
CA ASN A 330 12.09 -8.39 46.44
C ASN A 330 12.16 -9.15 45.14
N VAL A 331 11.10 -9.06 44.35
CA VAL A 331 10.98 -9.67 43.04
C VAL A 331 10.74 -8.60 42.01
N THR A 332 11.57 -8.60 40.97
CA THR A 332 11.43 -7.69 39.82
C THR A 332 11.13 -8.51 38.57
N LEU A 333 10.11 -8.12 37.83
CA LEU A 333 9.81 -8.68 36.52
C LEU A 333 10.46 -7.79 35.46
N LEU A 334 11.36 -8.37 34.66
CA LEU A 334 12.01 -7.69 33.55
C LEU A 334 11.54 -8.31 32.24
N GLY A 335 11.40 -7.49 31.21
CA GLY A 335 11.17 -7.95 29.83
C GLY A 335 12.01 -7.15 28.85
N ASN A 336 12.16 -7.68 27.64
CA ASN A 336 12.79 -6.97 26.53
C ASN A 336 11.69 -6.51 25.58
N TYR A 337 11.44 -5.21 25.53
CA TYR A 337 10.63 -4.64 24.45
C TYR A 337 11.50 -4.61 23.19
N THR A 338 11.24 -5.57 22.29
CA THR A 338 12.05 -5.81 21.10
C THR A 338 11.40 -5.13 19.89
N GLU A 339 12.15 -4.25 19.21
CA GLU A 339 11.83 -3.75 17.88
C GLU A 339 12.66 -4.54 16.85
N MET A 340 11.97 -5.29 15.99
CA MET A 340 12.55 -6.08 14.91
C MET A 340 12.16 -5.48 13.56
N GLU A 341 13.16 -5.17 12.74
CA GLU A 341 12.99 -4.80 11.33
C GLU A 341 13.65 -5.86 10.45
N ALA A 342 12.88 -6.54 9.60
CA ALA A 342 13.34 -7.67 8.81
C ALA A 342 12.89 -7.58 7.34
N PRO A 343 13.82 -7.56 6.37
CA PRO A 343 13.46 -7.78 4.97
C PRO A 343 12.84 -9.16 4.79
N TYR A 344 11.81 -9.28 3.95
CA TYR A 344 11.12 -10.54 3.72
C TYR A 344 10.80 -10.78 2.24
N HIS A 345 10.60 -12.05 1.90
CA HIS A 345 10.02 -12.50 0.64
C HIS A 345 8.72 -13.26 0.92
N ALA A 346 7.67 -13.02 0.13
CA ALA A 346 6.38 -13.67 0.32
C ALA A 346 5.63 -13.82 -1.01
N ASN A 347 4.54 -14.59 -0.99
CA ASN A 347 3.55 -14.66 -2.06
C ASN A 347 2.31 -13.87 -1.63
N LEU A 348 1.92 -12.88 -2.41
CA LEU A 348 0.69 -12.13 -2.25
C LEU A 348 -0.35 -12.63 -3.23
N LYS A 349 -1.48 -13.07 -2.71
CA LYS A 349 -2.65 -13.46 -3.49
C LYS A 349 -3.72 -12.39 -3.34
N ALA A 350 -4.28 -11.95 -4.46
CA ALA A 350 -5.26 -10.88 -4.56
C ALA A 350 -6.60 -11.45 -5.03
N TYR A 351 -7.65 -11.17 -4.28
CA TYR A 351 -9.03 -11.59 -4.55
C TYR A 351 -9.83 -10.38 -5.04
N TYR A 352 -10.66 -10.58 -6.05
CA TYR A 352 -11.45 -9.56 -6.72
C TYR A 352 -12.95 -9.81 -6.51
N ASP A 353 -13.76 -8.76 -6.60
CA ASP A 353 -15.22 -8.81 -6.44
C ASP A 353 -15.94 -9.52 -7.60
N ASP A 354 -15.31 -9.55 -8.78
CA ASP A 354 -15.83 -10.19 -9.98
C ASP A 354 -15.81 -11.73 -9.97
N ASN A 355 -15.51 -12.35 -8.81
CA ASN A 355 -15.39 -13.80 -8.61
C ASN A 355 -14.41 -14.50 -9.57
N SER A 356 -13.50 -13.75 -10.16
CA SER A 356 -12.45 -14.30 -11.01
C SER A 356 -11.39 -15.06 -10.22
N ASP A 357 -10.55 -15.80 -10.96
CA ASP A 357 -9.40 -16.46 -10.38
C ASP A 357 -8.49 -15.45 -9.66
N PRO A 358 -8.11 -15.71 -8.40
CA PRO A 358 -7.22 -14.83 -7.67
C PRO A 358 -5.85 -14.72 -8.34
N SER A 359 -5.33 -13.49 -8.42
CA SER A 359 -3.99 -13.25 -8.95
C SER A 359 -2.95 -13.49 -7.85
N SER A 360 -1.85 -14.18 -8.16
CA SER A 360 -0.77 -14.48 -7.21
C SER A 360 0.57 -13.99 -7.73
N ARG A 361 1.32 -13.26 -6.90
CA ARG A 361 2.66 -12.79 -7.25
C ARG A 361 3.62 -12.86 -6.08
N ARG A 362 4.91 -13.03 -6.39
CA ARG A 362 5.98 -12.89 -5.41
C ARG A 362 6.23 -11.41 -5.14
N LEU A 363 6.43 -11.07 -3.86
CA LEU A 363 6.85 -9.75 -3.46
C LEU A 363 7.99 -9.82 -2.45
N SER A 364 8.70 -8.71 -2.33
CA SER A 364 9.76 -8.50 -1.36
C SER A 364 9.51 -7.17 -0.68
N GLY A 365 9.61 -7.14 0.65
CA GLY A 365 9.33 -5.95 1.44
C GLY A 365 10.10 -5.96 2.76
N TYR A 366 9.70 -5.10 3.69
CA TYR A 366 10.22 -5.07 5.05
C TYR A 366 9.08 -5.27 6.04
N MET A 367 9.36 -6.04 7.08
CA MET A 367 8.45 -6.27 8.19
C MET A 367 8.99 -5.51 9.41
N LEU A 368 8.13 -4.75 10.08
CA LEU A 368 8.40 -4.17 11.39
C LEU A 368 7.53 -4.90 12.41
N SER A 369 8.15 -5.35 13.49
CA SER A 369 7.48 -5.98 14.63
C SER A 369 7.98 -5.36 15.92
N LYS A 370 7.06 -5.00 16.81
CA LYS A 370 7.37 -4.59 18.19
C LYS A 370 6.61 -5.51 19.13
N ASP A 371 7.33 -6.18 20.02
CA ASP A 371 6.73 -7.16 20.94
C ASP A 371 7.50 -7.21 22.27
N MET A 372 6.86 -7.76 23.30
CA MET A 372 7.52 -8.04 24.58
C MET A 372 8.09 -9.46 24.56
N GLU A 373 9.41 -9.57 24.61
CA GLU A 373 10.14 -10.84 24.58
C GLU A 373 10.96 -11.03 25.86
N ASP A 374 11.50 -12.25 26.06
CA ASP A 374 12.45 -12.57 27.13
C ASP A 374 11.99 -12.15 28.56
N VAL A 375 10.68 -12.25 28.84
CA VAL A 375 10.14 -11.92 30.17
C VAL A 375 10.69 -12.87 31.23
N LYS A 376 11.50 -12.32 32.14
CA LYS A 376 12.21 -13.04 33.21
C LYS A 376 11.93 -12.42 34.58
N ILE A 377 11.99 -13.27 35.59
CA ILE A 377 11.85 -12.89 36.99
C ILE A 377 13.25 -12.81 37.59
N GLU A 378 13.56 -11.71 38.26
CA GLU A 378 14.79 -11.53 39.03
C GLU A 378 14.46 -11.43 40.52
N PHE A 379 15.05 -12.34 41.29
CA PHE A 379 14.94 -12.40 42.73
C PHE A 379 16.14 -11.69 43.37
N SER A 380 15.86 -10.75 44.27
CA SER A 380 16.88 -10.18 45.14
C SER A 380 17.31 -11.18 46.23
N PRO A 381 18.40 -10.91 46.97
CA PRO A 381 18.73 -11.70 48.16
C PRO A 381 17.60 -11.68 49.20
N ILE A 382 17.35 -12.81 49.85
CA ILE A 382 16.37 -12.92 50.94
C ILE A 382 16.85 -12.11 52.14
N TYR A 383 15.96 -11.37 52.78
CA TYR A 383 16.24 -10.60 53.99
C TYR A 383 15.20 -10.89 55.09
N TRP A 384 15.61 -10.72 56.34
CA TRP A 384 14.71 -10.79 57.49
C TRP A 384 13.81 -9.56 57.55
N ILE A 385 12.50 -9.76 57.73
CA ILE A 385 11.50 -8.68 57.75
C ILE A 385 11.76 -7.73 58.94
N GLU A 386 12.15 -8.28 60.10
CA GLU A 386 12.29 -7.51 61.34
C GLU A 386 13.43 -6.48 61.32
N ASN A 387 14.54 -6.81 60.65
CA ASN A 387 15.77 -6.02 60.73
C ASN A 387 16.38 -5.66 59.37
N GLY A 388 15.79 -6.14 58.26
CA GLY A 388 16.28 -5.88 56.90
C GLY A 388 17.63 -6.50 56.57
N THR A 389 18.20 -7.34 57.44
CA THR A 389 19.49 -7.99 57.22
C THR A 389 19.35 -9.18 56.29
N LEU A 390 20.37 -9.43 55.46
CA LEU A 390 20.37 -10.55 54.53
C LEU A 390 20.40 -11.88 55.29
N VAL A 391 19.55 -12.81 54.88
CA VAL A 391 19.55 -14.17 55.41
C VAL A 391 20.86 -14.85 54.98
N PRO A 392 21.68 -15.37 55.92
CA PRO A 392 22.89 -16.10 55.58
C PRO A 392 22.55 -17.29 54.69
N THR A 393 22.83 -17.16 53.40
CA THR A 393 22.54 -18.22 52.43
C THR A 393 23.80 -19.06 52.28
N THR A 394 23.73 -20.34 52.64
CA THR A 394 24.80 -21.29 52.32
C THR A 394 24.82 -21.45 50.80
N THR A 395 25.86 -20.94 50.14
CA THR A 395 25.98 -21.03 48.67
C THR A 395 26.24 -22.48 48.28
N THR A 396 25.22 -23.20 47.83
CA THR A 396 25.41 -24.53 47.21
C THR A 396 25.69 -24.34 45.73
N THR A 397 26.94 -24.50 45.30
CA THR A 397 27.34 -24.46 43.90
C THR A 397 26.77 -25.68 43.17
N THR A 398 25.67 -25.52 42.44
CA THR A 398 25.13 -26.60 41.59
C THR A 398 25.90 -26.64 40.28
N THR A 399 26.94 -27.47 40.20
CA THR A 399 27.67 -27.76 38.97
C THR A 399 26.78 -28.51 37.99
N THR A 400 26.27 -27.84 36.95
CA THR A 400 25.52 -28.51 35.88
C THR A 400 26.52 -29.21 34.93
N THR A 401 26.68 -30.53 35.07
CA THR A 401 27.48 -31.33 34.13
C THR A 401 26.74 -31.46 32.80
N THR A 402 27.23 -30.79 31.76
CA THR A 402 26.80 -31.00 30.38
C THR A 402 27.49 -32.27 29.85
N SER A 403 26.73 -33.29 29.48
CA SER A 403 27.24 -34.49 28.81
C SER A 403 27.50 -34.18 27.33
N THR A 404 28.76 -33.98 26.97
CA THR A 404 29.23 -33.96 25.58
C THR A 404 29.56 -35.37 25.11
N THR A 405 28.83 -35.84 24.11
CA THR A 405 29.11 -37.08 23.38
C THR A 405 30.34 -36.88 22.49
N GLU A 406 31.32 -37.78 22.61
CA GLU A 406 32.52 -37.85 21.81
C GLU A 406 32.20 -38.11 20.33
N ALA A 407 32.84 -37.35 19.43
CA ALA A 407 33.07 -37.73 18.05
C ALA A 407 34.55 -37.49 17.71
N THR A 408 35.11 -38.50 17.06
CA THR A 408 36.52 -38.87 16.99
C THR A 408 37.33 -38.05 15.99
N THR A 409 38.54 -37.67 16.39
CA THR A 409 39.80 -37.51 15.59
C THR A 409 39.79 -36.71 14.27
N THR A 410 40.63 -35.66 14.19
CA THR A 410 41.96 -35.76 13.53
C THR A 410 42.81 -34.50 13.71
N THR A 411 44.08 -34.78 13.91
CA THR A 411 45.33 -34.02 14.07
C THR A 411 45.53 -32.84 13.11
N ASN A 412 45.98 -31.68 13.63
CA ASN A 412 47.21 -31.00 13.19
C ASN A 412 47.63 -29.85 14.12
N GLU A 413 48.95 -29.71 14.19
CA GLU A 413 49.83 -29.05 15.15
C GLU A 413 49.81 -27.50 15.12
N PRO A 414 50.12 -26.79 16.23
CA PRO A 414 50.15 -25.33 16.30
C PRO A 414 51.56 -24.74 16.09
N VAL A 415 51.65 -23.62 15.37
CA VAL A 415 52.83 -22.74 15.34
C VAL A 415 52.50 -21.44 16.08
N PRO A 416 53.34 -20.97 17.04
CA PRO A 416 53.08 -19.74 17.78
C PRO A 416 53.95 -18.54 17.31
N ILE A 417 53.58 -17.37 17.85
CA ILE A 417 54.33 -16.12 18.01
C ILE A 417 54.10 -15.06 16.91
N SER A 418 53.49 -13.92 17.27
CA SER A 418 54.29 -12.69 17.50
C SER A 418 53.46 -11.52 18.05
N ASN A 419 54.11 -10.80 18.96
CA ASN A 419 53.66 -9.66 19.73
C ASN A 419 53.82 -8.33 18.95
N THR A 420 52.81 -7.45 19.10
CA THR A 420 52.86 -6.01 19.49
C THR A 420 53.60 -4.96 18.60
N PRO A 421 53.51 -3.62 18.85
CA PRO A 421 52.49 -2.75 19.53
C PRO A 421 52.25 -1.34 18.88
N ILE A 422 51.51 -0.47 19.61
CA ILE A 422 51.54 1.02 19.67
C ILE A 422 50.77 1.79 18.57
N ASP A 423 49.73 2.56 18.94
CA ASP A 423 49.92 3.98 19.29
C ASP A 423 48.72 4.64 20.01
N ASP A 424 49.10 5.46 20.98
CA ASP A 424 48.29 6.33 21.82
C ASP A 424 47.78 7.54 21.02
N SER A 425 46.62 8.09 21.41
CA SER A 425 46.47 9.54 21.54
C SER A 425 45.19 9.92 22.28
N ALA A 426 45.40 10.55 23.43
CA ALA A 426 44.43 11.18 24.29
C ALA A 426 43.80 12.45 23.69
N ASN A 427 42.58 12.76 24.12
CA ASN A 427 42.13 14.11 24.53
C ASN A 427 40.70 13.96 25.09
N ALA A 428 40.52 14.04 26.41
CA ALA A 428 40.31 15.28 27.18
C ALA A 428 38.86 15.80 27.07
N LEU A 429 38.12 15.59 28.17
CA LEU A 429 36.85 16.24 28.53
C LEU A 429 37.05 17.77 28.69
N PRO A 430 35.97 18.57 28.72
CA PRO A 430 35.33 18.79 30.03
C PRO A 430 33.80 18.78 29.98
N ALA A 431 33.23 18.34 31.11
CA ALA A 431 31.87 18.64 31.53
C ALA A 431 31.78 20.11 31.99
N ASP A 432 30.64 20.79 31.76
CA ASP A 432 30.00 21.58 32.81
C ASP A 432 28.58 22.07 32.44
N SER A 433 27.84 22.42 33.49
CA SER A 433 26.54 23.10 33.58
C SER A 433 25.26 22.25 33.54
N ALA A 434 24.82 21.95 34.77
CA ALA A 434 23.43 21.79 35.17
C ALA A 434 22.71 23.15 35.17
N ASP A 435 21.43 23.14 34.82
CA ASP A 435 20.35 24.06 35.22
C ASP A 435 19.06 23.24 34.97
N ASP A 436 18.48 22.60 35.98
CA ASP A 436 17.48 23.12 36.92
C ASP A 436 16.31 23.85 36.25
N MET A 437 15.11 23.26 36.37
CA MET A 437 13.79 23.89 36.43
C MET A 437 12.70 22.80 36.32
N SER A 438 12.30 22.31 37.49
CA SER A 438 10.99 21.74 37.74
C SER A 438 9.91 22.84 37.66
N ASN A 439 8.71 22.49 37.18
CA ASN A 439 7.47 22.99 37.76
C ASN A 439 6.30 22.07 37.41
N GLU A 440 5.61 21.72 38.49
CA GLU A 440 4.42 20.89 38.56
C GLU A 440 3.21 21.81 38.83
N ILE A 441 2.01 21.33 38.48
CA ILE A 441 0.68 21.75 38.97
C ILE A 441 0.09 23.05 38.38
N ASP A 442 -0.96 22.90 37.55
CA ASP A 442 -2.29 23.24 38.07
C ASP A 442 -3.46 22.48 37.42
N ARG A 443 -4.37 22.06 38.31
CA ARG A 443 -5.63 21.37 38.05
C ARG A 443 -6.77 22.38 38.25
N SER A 444 -7.71 22.42 37.31
CA SER A 444 -9.13 22.69 37.59
C SER A 444 -9.94 22.09 36.44
N LEU A 445 -10.69 20.98 36.63
CA LEU A 445 -12.06 20.89 37.18
C LEU A 445 -13.03 21.85 36.45
N ALA A 446 -14.24 21.51 36.04
CA ALA A 446 -15.06 20.29 36.00
C ALA A 446 -16.39 20.69 35.32
N SER A 447 -17.19 19.72 34.83
CA SER A 447 -18.64 19.59 35.12
C SER A 447 -19.48 19.11 33.92
N GLY A 448 -20.31 18.09 34.21
CA GLY A 448 -21.45 17.63 33.40
C GLY A 448 -21.38 16.13 33.06
N SER A 449 -21.50 15.17 34.00
CA SER A 449 -22.75 14.55 34.51
C SER A 449 -23.75 14.21 33.38
N ARG A 450 -24.32 13.00 33.22
CA ARG A 450 -24.93 12.12 34.23
C ARG A 450 -25.56 10.85 33.56
N GLU A 451 -25.50 9.73 34.29
CA GLU A 451 -26.38 8.50 34.37
C GLU A 451 -26.75 7.71 33.10
N GLU A 452 -26.36 6.42 32.97
CA GLU A 452 -26.89 5.17 33.58
C GLU A 452 -28.20 4.65 32.96
N VAL A 453 -28.20 3.39 32.48
CA VAL A 453 -28.87 2.23 33.11
C VAL A 453 -28.71 0.98 32.21
N ALA A 454 -28.47 -0.13 32.90
CA ALA A 454 -28.24 -1.50 32.44
C ALA A 454 -29.35 -2.13 31.57
N SER A 455 -29.00 -3.18 30.83
CA SER A 455 -29.66 -4.50 30.98
C SER A 455 -28.95 -5.57 30.15
N SER A 456 -28.42 -6.56 30.85
CA SER A 456 -28.08 -7.89 30.34
C SER A 456 -29.34 -8.67 29.96
N ARG A 457 -29.27 -9.50 28.91
CA ARG A 457 -29.98 -10.78 28.80
C ARG A 457 -29.45 -11.60 27.62
N SER A 458 -29.04 -12.81 27.97
CA SER A 458 -28.73 -13.96 27.14
C SER A 458 -29.99 -14.62 26.58
N ILE A 459 -29.77 -15.61 25.70
CA ILE A 459 -30.57 -16.83 25.43
C ILE A 459 -31.29 -16.90 24.05
N ASP A 460 -30.82 -17.91 23.30
CA ASP A 460 -31.49 -18.84 22.40
C ASP A 460 -31.75 -18.57 20.89
N LYS A 461 -31.01 -19.37 20.11
CA LYS A 461 -31.41 -20.06 18.86
C LYS A 461 -32.83 -20.65 18.99
N PRO A 462 -33.57 -20.78 17.88
CA PRO A 462 -33.63 -22.12 17.30
C PRO A 462 -33.62 -22.17 15.77
N GLU A 463 -33.17 -23.35 15.31
CA GLU A 463 -33.31 -23.86 13.96
C GLU A 463 -34.78 -24.15 13.65
N SER A 464 -35.19 -23.92 12.40
CA SER A 464 -36.18 -24.79 11.76
C SER A 464 -36.02 -24.77 10.24
N SER A 465 -35.76 -25.97 9.75
CA SER A 465 -35.84 -26.43 8.38
C SER A 465 -37.27 -26.32 7.82
N ILE A 466 -37.41 -25.83 6.59
CA ILE A 466 -38.53 -26.20 5.71
C ILE A 466 -37.98 -26.46 4.32
N SER A 467 -37.97 -27.73 3.96
CA SER A 467 -37.82 -28.28 2.61
C SER A 467 -39.20 -28.73 2.12
N LEU A 468 -39.56 -28.38 0.87
CA LEU A 468 -40.58 -28.95 -0.04
C LEU A 468 -40.78 -27.87 -1.12
N SER A 469 -40.86 -28.10 -2.42
CA SER A 469 -41.00 -29.30 -3.24
C SER A 469 -40.92 -28.85 -4.71
N SER A 470 -40.36 -29.72 -5.56
CA SER A 470 -40.39 -29.65 -7.02
C SER A 470 -41.80 -29.81 -7.61
N VAL A 471 -42.13 -29.05 -8.66
CA VAL A 471 -42.97 -29.40 -9.84
C VAL A 471 -42.58 -28.32 -10.89
N GLY A 472 -42.12 -28.55 -12.13
CA GLY A 472 -42.40 -29.59 -13.12
C GLY A 472 -43.35 -29.02 -14.20
N GLY A 473 -42.85 -28.62 -15.38
CA GLY A 473 -43.75 -28.30 -16.51
C GLY A 473 -43.18 -27.46 -17.64
N SER A 474 -42.66 -28.13 -18.67
CA SER A 474 -42.45 -27.60 -20.03
C SER A 474 -43.78 -27.46 -20.78
N ALA A 475 -43.96 -26.41 -21.60
CA ALA A 475 -44.50 -26.53 -22.97
C ALA A 475 -44.50 -25.20 -23.76
N LYS A 476 -44.25 -25.40 -25.07
CA LYS A 476 -44.17 -24.51 -26.24
C LYS A 476 -45.46 -23.78 -26.66
N GLY A 477 -45.24 -22.70 -27.44
CA GLY A 477 -46.09 -22.20 -28.55
C GLY A 477 -46.96 -21.00 -28.18
N SER A 478 -47.28 -20.01 -29.02
CA SER A 478 -47.08 -19.75 -30.45
C SER A 478 -47.60 -18.31 -30.73
N HIS A 479 -47.08 -17.67 -31.79
CA HIS A 479 -47.66 -16.59 -32.61
C HIS A 479 -48.40 -15.38 -32.03
N GLY A 480 -47.92 -14.20 -32.47
CA GLY A 480 -48.74 -13.29 -33.30
C GLY A 480 -49.08 -11.94 -32.70
N GLY A 481 -48.89 -10.87 -33.48
CA GLY A 481 -49.64 -9.63 -33.32
C GLY A 481 -48.79 -8.35 -33.26
N ALA A 482 -48.61 -7.71 -34.40
CA ALA A 482 -48.31 -6.28 -34.48
C ALA A 482 -49.46 -5.44 -33.87
N PRO A 483 -49.19 -4.19 -33.49
CA PRO A 483 -50.00 -3.14 -34.09
C PRO A 483 -49.19 -1.94 -34.58
N ASN A 484 -49.60 -1.47 -35.74
CA ASN A 484 -49.38 -0.10 -36.22
C ASN A 484 -50.09 0.89 -35.31
N LEU A 485 -49.45 2.01 -34.98
CA LEU A 485 -50.14 3.26 -34.67
C LEU A 485 -49.39 4.44 -35.31
N ARG A 486 -50.16 5.24 -36.03
CA ARG A 486 -49.82 6.37 -36.89
C ARG A 486 -50.30 7.64 -36.18
N TRP A 487 -49.58 8.75 -36.40
CA TRP A 487 -49.96 10.18 -36.24
C TRP A 487 -49.96 10.70 -34.79
N SER A 488 -49.47 11.89 -34.45
CA SER A 488 -49.46 13.17 -35.18
C SER A 488 -48.27 14.07 -34.73
N PRO A 489 -47.80 15.01 -35.58
CA PRO A 489 -46.92 16.12 -35.17
C PRO A 489 -47.73 17.27 -34.57
N ILE A 490 -47.06 18.16 -33.83
CA ILE A 490 -47.25 19.63 -33.69
C ILE A 490 -46.62 20.06 -32.34
N GLY A 491 -45.75 21.07 -32.37
CA GLY A 491 -45.20 21.68 -31.16
C GLY A 491 -43.99 22.57 -31.40
N VAL A 492 -44.13 23.57 -32.26
CA VAL A 492 -43.21 24.71 -32.35
C VAL A 492 -43.42 25.58 -31.11
N ILE A 493 -42.37 25.75 -30.29
CA ILE A 493 -42.24 26.94 -29.42
C ILE A 493 -40.80 27.43 -29.54
N ALA A 494 -40.66 28.56 -30.22
CA ALA A 494 -39.52 29.45 -30.10
C ALA A 494 -39.81 30.44 -28.97
N THR A 495 -38.90 30.59 -28.01
CA THR A 495 -38.77 31.82 -27.23
C THR A 495 -37.31 32.06 -26.88
N ALA A 496 -36.90 33.29 -27.17
CA ALA A 496 -35.55 33.81 -27.08
C ALA A 496 -35.27 34.51 -25.75
N MET A 497 -33.98 34.85 -25.59
CA MET A 497 -33.40 35.97 -24.82
C MET A 497 -33.21 35.80 -23.31
N PHE A 498 -31.93 35.85 -22.91
CA PHE A 498 -31.24 36.79 -21.98
C PHE A 498 -29.92 36.09 -21.61
N GLY A 499 -28.71 36.59 -21.83
CA GLY A 499 -28.22 37.96 -21.82
C GLY A 499 -27.28 38.12 -20.61
N ALA A 500 -25.97 37.92 -20.80
CA ALA A 500 -24.93 38.43 -19.88
C ALA A 500 -23.56 38.41 -20.58
N VAL A 501 -23.21 39.55 -21.15
CA VAL A 501 -21.85 39.93 -21.56
C VAL A 501 -21.14 40.45 -20.30
N LEU A 502 -19.97 39.90 -19.98
CA LEU A 502 -19.04 40.53 -19.04
C LEU A 502 -17.71 40.76 -19.76
N VAL A 503 -17.56 42.00 -20.22
CA VAL A 503 -16.30 42.62 -20.62
C VAL A 503 -15.55 42.98 -19.35
N ALA A 504 -14.29 42.55 -19.24
CA ALA A 504 -13.32 43.19 -18.36
C ALA A 504 -11.98 43.27 -19.11
N GLN A 505 -11.62 44.50 -19.47
CA GLN A 505 -10.37 44.89 -20.10
C GLN A 505 -9.63 45.82 -19.15
N ARG A 506 -8.30 45.63 -19.06
CA ARG A 506 -7.25 46.53 -18.51
C ARG A 506 -7.25 46.69 -16.98
N ILE A 507 -6.11 46.57 -16.30
CA ILE A 507 -4.75 47.11 -16.57
C ILE A 507 -3.68 46.02 -16.56
#